data_AF-A0A256Z2I4-F1
#
_entry.id   AF-A0A256Z2I4-F1
#
_cell.length_a   1.000
_cell.length_b   1.000
_cell.length_c   1.000
_cell.angle_alpha   90.00
_cell.angle_beta   90.00
_cell.angle_gamma   90.00
#
_symmetry.space_group_name_H-M   'P 1'
#
loop_
_entity.id
_entity.type
_entity.pdbx_description
1 polymer ?
#
loop_
_entity_poly.entity_id
_entity_poly.type
_entity_poly.pdbx_seq_one_letter_code
_entity_poly.pdbx_strand_id
1 'polypeptide(L)'
;SADKEYDDWVNSSSAGDSITVSGRIDEEESQYLFGMELHGYRFKGCDNGFMSKDDIGDKGQIIIVKIEKDSLGIPQVKSAQSMPITIGPNVCCCGLSGTVFLLGGILVILGIAKRGKRKGASRDLKEE
;
A
#
# COMPACT_ATOMS: atom_id res chain seq x y z
N SER A 1 -9.79 8.63 12.90
CA SER A 1 -8.38 8.20 12.97
C SER A 1 -8.07 7.97 14.44
N ALA A 2 -6.98 7.29 14.78
CA ALA A 2 -6.67 6.94 16.18
C ALA A 2 -6.45 8.17 17.08
N ASP A 3 -6.35 9.37 16.50
CA ASP A 3 -6.14 10.62 17.21
C ASP A 3 -7.26 10.83 18.25
N LYS A 4 -6.81 10.86 19.52
CA LYS A 4 -7.57 10.95 20.77
C LYS A 4 -8.47 9.78 21.12
N GLU A 5 -9.15 9.15 20.16
CA GLU A 5 -10.07 8.03 20.45
C GLU A 5 -9.36 6.89 21.21
N TYR A 6 -8.12 6.59 20.83
CA TYR A 6 -7.33 5.56 21.50
C TYR A 6 -6.93 5.96 22.92
N ASP A 7 -6.43 7.17 23.15
CA ASP A 7 -6.00 7.62 24.48
C ASP A 7 -7.19 7.76 25.45
N ASP A 8 -8.31 8.29 24.98
CA ASP A 8 -9.54 8.39 25.77
C ASP A 8 -10.01 7.01 26.20
N TRP A 9 -9.92 6.02 25.30
CA TRP A 9 -10.21 4.62 25.64
C TRP A 9 -9.18 4.05 26.63
N VAL A 10 -7.87 4.28 26.45
CA VAL A 10 -6.84 3.83 27.40
C VAL A 10 -7.09 4.39 28.80
N ASN A 11 -7.60 5.61 28.93
CA ASN A 11 -7.86 6.23 30.23
C ASN A 11 -9.19 5.81 30.87
N SER A 12 -10.18 5.40 30.08
CA SER A 12 -11.55 5.16 30.57
C SER A 12 -11.99 3.69 30.58
N SER A 13 -11.36 2.83 29.78
CA SER A 13 -11.76 1.42 29.64
C SER A 13 -11.26 0.52 30.77
N SER A 14 -11.94 -0.60 30.96
CA SER A 14 -11.59 -1.64 31.93
C SER A 14 -10.85 -2.82 31.29
N ALA A 15 -10.28 -3.69 32.11
CA ALA A 15 -9.70 -4.94 31.64
C ALA A 15 -10.77 -5.80 30.92
N GLY A 16 -10.40 -6.38 29.78
CA GLY A 16 -11.29 -7.14 28.89
C GLY A 16 -12.03 -6.30 27.84
N ASP A 17 -12.06 -4.97 27.98
CA ASP A 17 -12.62 -4.12 26.94
C ASP A 17 -11.71 -4.13 25.71
N SER A 18 -12.30 -3.92 24.53
CA SER A 18 -11.55 -3.83 23.28
C SER A 18 -12.02 -2.66 22.42
N ILE A 19 -11.09 -2.14 21.62
CA ILE A 19 -11.34 -1.08 20.63
C ILE A 19 -10.68 -1.45 19.31
N THR A 20 -11.31 -1.07 18.20
CA THR A 20 -10.71 -1.15 16.87
C THR A 20 -10.37 0.25 16.41
N VAL A 21 -9.09 0.54 16.19
CA VAL A 21 -8.61 1.85 15.78
C VAL A 21 -7.73 1.75 14.54
N SER A 22 -7.74 2.82 13.74
CA SER A 22 -6.82 2.97 12.61
C SER A 22 -5.94 4.19 12.80
N GLY A 23 -4.63 4.00 12.76
CA GLY A 23 -3.67 5.07 13.03
C GLY A 23 -2.36 4.84 12.30
N ARG A 24 -1.60 5.93 12.15
CA ARG A 24 -0.23 5.88 11.63
C ARG A 24 0.73 5.55 12.77
N ILE A 25 1.61 4.57 12.58
CA ILE A 25 2.68 4.25 13.53
C ILE A 25 3.68 5.42 13.56
N ASP A 26 3.97 5.93 14.76
CA ASP A 26 4.95 6.99 14.99
C ASP A 26 6.21 6.48 15.71
N GLU A 27 6.02 5.51 16.61
CA GLU A 27 7.09 4.80 17.29
C GLU A 27 6.85 3.29 17.26
N GLU A 28 7.94 2.55 17.15
CA GLU A 28 8.02 1.11 17.25
C GLU A 28 9.26 0.76 18.09
N GLU A 29 9.12 -0.20 18.99
CA GLU A 29 10.21 -0.74 19.79
C GLU A 29 10.08 -2.27 19.84
N SER A 30 11.19 -2.99 19.66
CA SER A 30 11.22 -4.44 19.90
C SER A 30 12.09 -4.72 21.12
N GLN A 31 11.55 -5.46 22.09
CA GLN A 31 12.29 -5.93 23.25
C GLN A 31 12.28 -7.45 23.31
N TYR A 32 13.46 -8.05 23.53
CA TYR A 32 13.58 -9.48 23.73
C TYR A 32 13.61 -9.79 25.23
N LEU A 33 12.54 -10.42 25.73
CA LEU A 33 12.38 -10.76 27.15
C LEU A 33 12.01 -12.23 27.29
N PHE A 34 12.76 -12.96 28.12
CA PHE A 34 12.48 -14.37 28.45
C PHE A 34 12.30 -15.30 27.23
N GLY A 35 13.06 -15.06 26.15
CA GLY A 35 12.96 -15.88 24.93
C GLY A 35 11.82 -15.48 23.99
N MET A 36 11.07 -14.43 24.32
CA MET A 36 9.99 -13.88 23.50
C MET A 36 10.35 -12.48 23.03
N GLU A 37 10.07 -12.20 21.76
CA GLU A 37 10.11 -10.84 21.22
C GLU A 37 8.75 -10.18 21.46
N LEU A 38 8.77 -8.98 22.04
CA LEU A 38 7.61 -8.14 22.29
C LEU A 38 7.79 -6.85 21.52
N HIS A 39 6.75 -6.48 20.77
CA HIS A 39 6.74 -5.28 19.97
C HIS A 39 5.84 -4.22 20.62
N GLY A 40 6.38 -3.05 20.90
CA GLY A 40 5.65 -1.88 21.37
C GLY A 40 5.43 -0.88 20.24
N TYR A 41 4.24 -0.28 20.18
CA TYR A 41 3.87 0.68 19.16
C TYR A 41 3.17 1.89 19.76
N ARG A 42 3.30 3.04 19.10
CA ARG A 42 2.51 4.24 19.41
C ARG A 42 1.97 4.89 18.15
N PHE A 43 0.69 5.28 18.19
CA PHE A 43 0.07 6.05 17.11
C PHE A 43 0.51 7.50 17.12
N LYS A 44 0.62 8.09 15.92
CA LYS A 44 0.91 9.52 15.77
C LYS A 44 -0.16 10.38 16.45
N GLY A 45 0.28 11.20 17.40
CA GLY A 45 -0.59 12.10 18.16
C GLY A 45 -1.28 11.44 19.36
N CYS A 46 -0.90 10.21 19.70
CA CYS A 46 -1.29 9.57 20.95
C CYS A 46 -0.14 9.59 21.96
N ASP A 47 -0.49 9.70 23.24
CA ASP A 47 0.49 9.66 24.34
C ASP A 47 0.74 8.22 24.81
N ASN A 48 -0.26 7.34 24.75
CA ASN A 48 -0.17 5.96 25.19
C ASN A 48 0.27 5.02 24.07
N GLY A 49 1.05 3.99 24.43
CA GLY A 49 1.45 2.91 23.53
C GLY A 49 0.67 1.61 23.77
N PHE A 50 0.79 0.67 22.83
CA PHE A 50 0.22 -0.67 22.91
C PHE A 50 1.23 -1.74 22.51
N MET A 51 1.01 -2.97 22.97
CA MET A 51 1.92 -4.09 22.76
C MET A 51 1.36 -5.10 21.76
N SER A 52 2.23 -5.80 21.04
CA SER A 52 1.93 -6.92 20.17
C SER A 52 2.97 -8.02 20.33
N LYS A 53 2.53 -9.28 20.16
CA LYS A 53 3.42 -10.44 20.07
C LYS A 53 3.95 -10.65 18.66
N ASP A 54 3.22 -10.15 17.68
CA ASP A 54 3.57 -10.22 16.27
C ASP A 54 4.04 -8.85 15.79
N ASP A 55 4.94 -8.83 14.82
CA ASP A 55 5.23 -7.64 14.03
C ASP A 55 3.98 -7.28 13.20
N ILE A 56 3.50 -6.04 13.35
CA ILE A 56 2.25 -5.56 12.73
C ILE A 56 2.48 -4.41 11.74
N GLY A 57 3.74 -4.00 11.53
CA GLY A 57 4.11 -2.98 10.54
C GLY A 57 5.13 -1.97 11.04
N ASP A 58 5.68 -1.22 10.09
CA ASP A 58 6.79 -0.30 10.34
C ASP A 58 6.34 1.14 10.65
N LYS A 59 7.22 1.92 11.29
CA LYS A 59 7.07 3.37 11.46
C LYS A 59 6.65 4.07 10.17
N GLY A 60 5.58 4.86 10.28
CA GLY A 60 4.99 5.60 9.18
C GLY A 60 3.85 4.88 8.45
N GLN A 61 3.67 3.57 8.65
CA GLN A 61 2.56 2.79 8.08
C GLN A 61 1.24 3.10 8.79
N ILE A 62 0.13 2.97 8.04
CA ILE A 62 -1.22 3.05 8.60
C ILE A 62 -1.72 1.63 8.81
N ILE A 63 -2.04 1.30 10.06
CA ILE A 63 -2.55 -0.01 10.44
C ILE A 63 -3.98 0.13 10.96
N ILE A 64 -4.74 -0.96 10.89
CA ILE A 64 -6.02 -1.13 11.59
C ILE A 64 -5.81 -2.26 12.58
N VAL A 65 -6.00 -1.99 13.87
CA VAL A 65 -5.76 -2.96 14.94
C VAL A 65 -6.95 -3.03 15.86
N LYS A 66 -7.24 -4.24 16.33
CA LYS A 66 -8.11 -4.48 17.48
C LYS A 66 -7.23 -4.65 18.71
N ILE A 67 -7.39 -3.77 19.68
CA ILE A 67 -6.62 -3.73 20.93
C ILE A 67 -7.56 -4.09 22.07
N GLU A 68 -7.10 -4.91 23.01
CA GLU A 68 -7.82 -5.28 24.23
C GLU A 68 -6.93 -4.99 25.44
N LYS A 69 -7.52 -4.50 26.54
CA LYS A 69 -6.79 -4.43 27.81
C LYS A 69 -6.74 -5.81 28.44
N ASP A 70 -5.54 -6.31 28.68
CA ASP A 70 -5.37 -7.56 29.41
C ASP A 70 -5.80 -7.43 30.88
N SER A 71 -5.65 -8.51 31.65
CA SER A 71 -5.99 -8.54 33.07
C SER A 71 -5.16 -7.59 33.95
N LEU A 72 -4.03 -7.08 33.42
CA LEU A 72 -3.17 -6.08 34.07
C LEU A 72 -3.48 -4.65 33.60
N GLY A 73 -4.45 -4.48 32.69
CA GLY A 73 -4.80 -3.20 32.10
C GLY A 73 -3.87 -2.75 30.97
N ILE A 74 -2.97 -3.63 30.51
CA ILE A 74 -2.01 -3.32 29.45
C ILE A 74 -2.71 -3.48 28.09
N PRO A 75 -2.69 -2.46 27.21
CA PRO A 75 -3.26 -2.57 25.87
C PRO A 75 -2.45 -3.54 24.99
N GLN A 76 -3.08 -4.64 24.55
CA GLN A 76 -2.47 -5.64 23.67
C GLN A 76 -3.27 -5.84 22.38
N VAL A 77 -2.57 -6.03 21.27
CA VAL A 77 -3.16 -6.34 19.97
C VAL A 77 -3.73 -7.76 19.97
N LYS A 78 -4.98 -7.91 19.54
CA LYS A 78 -5.63 -9.21 19.27
C LYS A 78 -5.62 -9.58 17.80
N SER A 79 -5.69 -8.58 16.92
CA SER A 79 -5.65 -8.77 15.48
C SER A 79 -5.22 -7.47 14.81
N ALA A 80 -4.41 -7.58 13.75
CA ALA A 80 -3.95 -6.45 12.96
C ALA A 80 -4.21 -6.68 11.48
N GLN A 81 -4.50 -5.60 10.76
CA GLN A 81 -4.49 -5.52 9.31
C GLN A 81 -3.60 -4.35 8.91
N SER A 82 -2.48 -4.67 8.27
CA SER A 82 -1.59 -3.66 7.69
C SER A 82 -2.13 -3.25 6.32
N MET A 83 -2.27 -1.94 6.12
CA MET A 83 -2.48 -1.40 4.78
C MET A 83 -1.11 -0.93 4.28
N PRO A 84 -0.54 -1.52 3.21
CA PRO A 84 0.64 -0.94 2.59
C PRO A 84 0.31 0.51 2.25
N ILE A 85 1.21 1.43 2.58
CA ILE A 85 1.07 2.83 2.18
C ILE A 85 1.21 2.86 0.66
N THR A 86 0.10 2.68 -0.05
CA THR A 86 0.04 2.97 -1.47
C THR A 86 0.27 4.47 -1.58
N ILE A 87 1.46 4.85 -2.04
CA ILE A 87 1.87 6.23 -2.28
C ILE A 87 0.93 6.83 -3.32
N GLY A 88 -0.18 7.40 -2.87
CA GLY A 88 -1.09 8.29 -3.61
C GLY A 88 -1.68 7.76 -4.93
N PRO A 89 -2.64 8.49 -5.50
CA PRO A 89 -3.30 8.14 -6.77
C PRO A 89 -2.42 8.33 -8.03
N ASN A 90 -1.09 8.45 -7.90
CA ASN A 90 -0.22 8.86 -9.02
C ASN A 90 0.59 7.75 -9.70
N VAL A 91 0.46 6.49 -9.28
CA VAL A 91 1.17 5.37 -9.95
C VAL A 91 0.28 4.60 -10.96
N CYS A 92 -1.00 4.98 -11.12
CA CYS A 92 -1.91 4.36 -12.09
C CYS A 92 -1.93 5.07 -13.46
N CYS A 93 -1.19 6.17 -13.64
CA CYS A 93 -1.13 6.90 -14.92
C CYS A 93 0.08 6.56 -15.81
N CYS A 94 1.12 5.91 -15.27
CA CYS A 94 2.28 5.52 -16.09
C CYS A 94 2.06 4.22 -16.89
N GLY A 95 1.07 3.39 -16.51
CA GLY A 95 0.72 2.15 -17.23
C GLY A 95 -0.14 2.35 -18.48
N LEU A 96 -0.75 3.53 -18.66
CA LEU A 96 -1.58 3.84 -19.83
C LEU A 96 -0.85 4.64 -20.93
N SER A 97 0.39 5.09 -20.68
CA SER A 97 1.18 5.80 -21.71
C SER A 97 1.99 4.86 -22.62
N GLY A 98 2.28 3.62 -22.17
CA GLY A 98 3.01 2.63 -22.98
C GLY A 98 2.21 2.01 -24.13
N THR A 99 0.88 1.94 -24.01
CA THR A 99 0.03 1.27 -25.02
C THR A 99 -0.38 2.18 -26.18
N VAL A 100 -0.32 3.51 -26.01
CA VAL A 100 -0.66 4.45 -27.09
C VAL A 100 0.46 4.52 -28.14
N PHE A 101 1.73 4.32 -27.76
CA PHE A 101 2.85 4.28 -28.73
C PHE A 101 2.87 3.01 -29.58
N LEU A 102 2.35 1.88 -29.08
CA LEU A 102 2.30 0.63 -29.82
C LEU A 102 1.20 0.61 -30.90
N LEU A 103 0.04 1.25 -30.67
CA LEU A 103 -1.01 1.37 -31.68
C LEU A 103 -0.73 2.47 -32.71
N GLY A 104 -0.04 3.56 -32.33
CA GLY A 104 0.40 4.60 -33.26
C GLY A 104 1.47 4.12 -34.25
N GLY A 105 2.42 3.28 -33.81
CA GLY A 105 3.50 2.76 -34.65
C GLY A 105 3.02 1.80 -35.76
N ILE A 106 2.01 0.97 -35.48
CA ILE A 106 1.48 0.00 -36.46
C ILE A 106 0.79 0.72 -37.63
N LEU A 107 0.09 1.82 -37.39
CA LEU A 107 -0.57 2.59 -38.44
C LEU A 107 0.41 3.35 -39.35
N VAL A 108 1.56 3.78 -38.83
CA VAL A 108 2.61 4.42 -39.66
C VAL A 108 3.27 3.39 -40.59
N ILE A 109 3.53 2.17 -40.12
CA ILE A 109 4.10 1.10 -40.98
C ILE A 109 3.11 0.71 -42.09
N LEU A 110 1.82 0.56 -41.78
CA LEU A 110 0.79 0.27 -42.79
C LEU A 110 0.52 1.46 -43.74
N GLY A 111 0.65 2.71 -43.26
CA GLY A 111 0.52 3.91 -44.08
C GLY A 111 1.67 4.11 -45.09
N ILE A 112 2.90 3.75 -44.70
CA ILE A 112 4.08 3.81 -45.59
C ILE A 112 4.07 2.66 -46.60
N ALA A 113 3.64 1.45 -46.21
CA ALA A 113 3.55 0.31 -47.12
C ALA A 113 2.61 0.57 -48.33
N LYS A 114 1.60 1.42 -48.19
CA LYS A 114 0.65 1.73 -49.28
C LYS A 114 1.14 2.83 -50.24
N ARG A 115 2.19 3.60 -49.88
CA ARG A 115 2.70 4.71 -50.71
C ARG A 115 3.94 4.36 -51.57
N GLY A 116 4.49 3.15 -51.44
CA GLY A 116 5.67 2.70 -52.21
C GLY A 116 5.39 1.99 -53.54
N LYS A 117 4.14 1.66 -53.89
CA LYS A 117 3.81 0.90 -55.11
C LYS A 117 2.97 1.67 -56.15
N ARG A 118 3.33 2.93 -56.42
CA ARG A 118 2.93 3.59 -57.67
C ARG A 118 4.04 4.51 -58.15
N LYS A 119 4.94 3.97 -58.97
CA LYS A 119 5.42 4.51 -60.26
C LYS A 119 6.65 3.74 -60.71
N GLY A 120 6.56 3.17 -61.90
CA GLY A 120 7.62 2.39 -62.53
C GLY A 120 7.06 1.57 -63.68
N ALA A 121 6.37 2.23 -64.61
CA ALA A 121 6.13 1.65 -65.92
C ALA A 121 7.48 1.53 -66.63
N SER A 122 7.88 0.31 -66.97
CA SER A 122 8.65 0.08 -68.18
C SER A 122 8.13 -1.18 -68.84
N ARG A 123 7.87 -1.02 -70.13
CA ARG A 123 7.35 -1.99 -71.07
C ARG A 123 8.34 -3.16 -71.16
N ASP A 124 7.83 -4.39 -71.17
CA ASP A 124 8.00 -5.24 -72.34
C ASP A 124 6.88 -6.29 -72.38
N LEU A 125 6.01 -6.10 -73.36
CA LEU A 125 5.05 -7.07 -73.84
C LEU A 125 5.57 -7.45 -75.23
N LYS A 126 6.13 -8.66 -75.36
CA LYS A 126 5.81 -9.51 -76.51
C LYS A 126 6.19 -10.96 -76.25
N GLU A 127 5.14 -11.76 -76.19
CA GLU A 127 5.13 -13.20 -76.43
C GLU A 127 5.63 -13.51 -77.85
N GLU A 128 6.04 -14.76 -78.06
CA GLU A 128 6.05 -15.39 -79.39
C GLU A 128 4.71 -15.25 -80.12
#